data_AF-B4DGR8-F1
#
_entry.id   AF-B4DGR8-F1
#
_cell.length_a   1.000
_cell.length_b   1.000
_cell.length_c   1.000
_cell.angle_alpha   90.00
_cell.angle_beta   90.00
_cell.angle_gamma   90.00
#
_symmetry.space_group_name_H-M   'P 1'
#
loop_
_entity.id
_entity.type
_entity.pdbx_description
1 polymer ?
#
loop_
_entity_poly.entity_id
_entity_poly.type
_entity_poly.pdbx_seq_one_letter_code
_entity_poly.pdbx_strand_id
1 'polypeptide(L)'
;MKTVFETLWFWPLGNCSDGVELLQMVKAPDSNCSNLLITTRQSLVLLRGQNLTPYWALRLQGLRSQPTPGYFTDDQTLDFLLQIQDGVGMKKMMVVDGDSGSIVWSYRAPCHMKETPATSAVTSDQKSVFLFWAEGLSAASPNSDIILGTEPPSLHHLYLLHPAFPSILLDLANTTGTVTASEGQQGQAPKAIQQPWWSASLVYGGH
;
A
#
# COMPACT_ATOMS: atom_id res chain seq x y z
N MET A 1 -18.07 -4.68 -24.12
CA MET A 1 -18.02 -3.65 -23.05
C MET A 1 -19.40 -3.24 -22.49
N LYS A 2 -20.52 -3.43 -23.21
CA LYS A 2 -21.87 -3.09 -22.73
C LYS A 2 -22.44 -4.04 -21.65
N THR A 3 -21.94 -5.29 -21.57
CA THR A 3 -22.54 -6.34 -20.73
C THR A 3 -22.14 -6.29 -19.25
N VAL A 4 -20.98 -5.71 -18.91
CA VAL A 4 -20.50 -5.65 -17.51
C VAL A 4 -21.31 -4.65 -16.68
N PHE A 5 -21.86 -3.61 -17.32
CA PHE A 5 -22.64 -2.57 -16.65
C PHE A 5 -24.07 -3.00 -16.29
N GLU A 6 -24.66 -3.96 -17.00
CA GLU A 6 -26.05 -4.38 -16.74
C GLU A 6 -26.16 -5.37 -15.56
N THR A 7 -25.08 -6.10 -15.23
CA THR A 7 -25.10 -7.10 -14.15
C THR A 7 -24.91 -6.48 -12.75
N LEU A 8 -24.55 -5.20 -12.64
CA LEU A 8 -24.27 -4.54 -11.36
C LEU A 8 -25.53 -4.03 -10.62
N TRP A 9 -26.70 -3.98 -11.29
CA TRP A 9 -27.95 -3.47 -10.70
C TRP A 9 -28.74 -4.50 -9.87
N PHE A 10 -28.45 -5.80 -10.01
CA PHE A 10 -29.27 -6.88 -9.41
C PHE A 10 -28.71 -7.52 -8.14
N TRP A 11 -27.55 -7.07 -7.64
CA TRP A 11 -26.95 -7.63 -6.42
C TRP A 11 -27.22 -6.72 -5.22
N PRO A 12 -27.38 -7.28 -4.00
CA PRO A 12 -27.41 -6.49 -2.77
C PRO A 12 -26.00 -6.02 -2.40
N LEU A 13 -25.28 -5.44 -3.35
CA LEU A 13 -24.18 -4.53 -3.08
C LEU A 13 -24.85 -3.24 -2.64
N GLY A 14 -25.12 -3.12 -1.33
CA GLY A 14 -25.75 -1.93 -0.77
C GLY A 14 -25.13 -0.66 -1.33
N ASN A 15 -25.92 0.04 -2.15
CA ASN A 15 -25.66 1.35 -2.72
C ASN A 15 -24.22 1.59 -3.21
N CYS A 16 -23.75 0.82 -4.20
CA CYS A 16 -22.62 1.25 -5.04
C CYS A 16 -23.09 2.38 -5.98
N SER A 17 -23.50 3.53 -5.40
CA SER A 17 -23.91 4.72 -6.16
C SER A 17 -22.72 5.57 -6.60
N ASP A 18 -21.51 5.24 -6.13
CA ASP A 18 -20.26 5.81 -6.63
C ASP A 18 -19.74 4.93 -7.76
N GLY A 19 -19.62 5.52 -8.95
CA GLY A 19 -19.18 4.83 -10.16
C GLY A 19 -17.83 4.13 -10.01
N VAL A 20 -17.58 3.16 -10.91
CA VAL A 20 -16.30 2.46 -11.00
C VAL A 20 -15.19 3.46 -11.35
N GLU A 21 -14.16 3.52 -10.52
CA GLU A 21 -12.98 4.37 -10.75
C GLU A 21 -11.90 3.60 -11.53
N LEU A 22 -11.69 2.32 -11.20
CA LEU A 22 -10.69 1.49 -11.87
C LEU A 22 -11.08 0.01 -11.93
N LEU A 23 -10.63 -0.64 -13.01
CA LEU A 23 -10.74 -2.09 -13.24
C LEU A 23 -9.35 -2.67 -13.51
N GLN A 24 -8.98 -3.73 -12.79
CA GLN A 24 -7.70 -4.45 -12.97
C GLN A 24 -7.94 -5.95 -13.08
N MET A 25 -7.28 -6.61 -14.04
CA MET A 25 -7.27 -8.07 -14.11
C MET A 25 -6.27 -8.64 -13.12
N VAL A 26 -6.68 -9.67 -12.39
CA VAL A 26 -5.88 -10.38 -11.39
C VAL A 26 -5.79 -11.84 -11.81
N LYS A 27 -4.57 -12.38 -11.91
CA LYS A 27 -4.39 -13.79 -12.26
C LYS A 27 -4.99 -14.65 -11.14
N ALA A 28 -5.93 -15.52 -11.50
CA ALA A 28 -6.47 -16.51 -10.58
C ALA A 28 -5.46 -17.68 -10.43
N PRO A 29 -5.18 -18.17 -9.21
CA PRO A 29 -4.27 -19.30 -9.00
C PRO A 29 -4.80 -20.62 -9.59
N ASP A 30 -6.12 -20.80 -9.55
CA ASP A 30 -6.82 -22.06 -9.77
C ASP A 30 -7.60 -22.11 -11.10
N SER A 31 -7.43 -21.10 -11.97
CA SER A 31 -8.27 -20.98 -13.16
C SER A 31 -7.57 -20.34 -14.36
N ASN A 32 -8.06 -20.68 -15.55
CA ASN A 32 -7.66 -20.05 -16.81
C ASN A 32 -8.29 -18.67 -17.04
N CYS A 33 -9.17 -18.20 -16.15
CA CYS A 33 -9.79 -16.89 -16.24
C CYS A 33 -9.17 -15.95 -15.21
N SER A 34 -8.81 -14.74 -15.62
CA SER A 34 -8.41 -13.71 -14.68
C SER A 34 -9.62 -13.25 -13.87
N ASN A 35 -9.44 -13.10 -12.56
CA ASN A 35 -10.36 -12.38 -11.70
C ASN A 35 -10.34 -10.88 -12.05
N LEU A 36 -11.39 -10.17 -11.64
CA LEU A 36 -11.54 -8.74 -11.90
C LEU A 36 -11.58 -7.98 -10.57
N LEU A 37 -10.57 -7.16 -10.32
CA LEU A 37 -10.53 -6.24 -9.20
C LEU A 37 -11.17 -4.91 -9.60
N ILE A 38 -12.25 -4.56 -8.92
CA ILE A 38 -13.00 -3.32 -9.10
C ILE A 38 -12.68 -2.39 -7.95
N THR A 39 -12.19 -1.20 -8.28
CA THR A 39 -11.96 -0.11 -7.34
C THR A 39 -13.02 0.96 -7.55
N THR A 40 -13.72 1.30 -6.47
CA THR A 40 -14.60 2.48 -6.40
C THR A 40 -14.08 3.40 -5.31
N ARG A 41 -14.66 4.60 -5.17
CA ARG A 41 -14.29 5.53 -4.08
C ARG A 41 -14.51 4.98 -2.67
N GLN A 42 -15.36 3.96 -2.56
CA GLN A 42 -15.91 3.46 -1.29
C GLN A 42 -15.62 1.97 -1.06
N SER A 43 -15.08 1.27 -2.05
CA SER A 43 -14.85 -0.17 -1.95
C SER A 43 -13.79 -0.68 -2.90
N LEU A 44 -13.22 -1.81 -2.51
CA LEU A 44 -12.44 -2.69 -3.37
C LEU A 44 -13.15 -4.04 -3.43
N VAL A 45 -13.47 -4.51 -4.62
CA VAL A 45 -14.22 -5.76 -4.83
C VAL A 45 -13.48 -6.65 -5.80
N LEU A 46 -13.20 -7.88 -5.42
CA LEU A 46 -12.64 -8.88 -6.33
C LEU A 46 -13.78 -9.78 -6.82
N LEU A 47 -13.98 -9.84 -8.14
CA LEU A 47 -14.93 -10.72 -8.78
C LEU A 47 -14.21 -11.92 -9.40
N ARG A 48 -14.83 -13.10 -9.31
CA ARG A 48 -14.34 -14.30 -10.00
C ARG A 48 -14.49 -14.16 -11.51
N GLY A 49 -13.45 -14.52 -12.25
CA GLY A 49 -13.44 -14.43 -13.71
C GLY A 49 -14.51 -15.29 -14.41
N GLN A 50 -14.87 -16.44 -13.83
CA GLN A 50 -15.76 -17.41 -14.48
C GLN A 50 -17.21 -16.96 -14.55
N ASN A 51 -17.69 -16.31 -13.49
CA ASN A 51 -19.11 -16.04 -13.29
C ASN A 51 -19.39 -14.63 -12.75
N LEU A 52 -18.36 -13.80 -12.60
CA LEU A 52 -18.44 -12.44 -12.07
C LEU A 52 -19.08 -12.34 -10.68
N THR A 53 -19.08 -13.44 -9.92
CA THR A 53 -19.54 -13.42 -8.52
C THR A 53 -18.48 -12.79 -7.65
N PRO A 54 -18.85 -11.95 -6.66
CA PRO A 54 -17.90 -11.44 -5.67
C PRO A 54 -17.18 -12.60 -4.99
N TYR A 55 -15.85 -12.56 -5.03
CA TYR A 55 -15.01 -13.42 -4.21
C TYR A 55 -14.92 -12.83 -2.79
N TRP A 56 -14.57 -11.54 -2.71
CA TRP A 56 -14.63 -10.73 -1.49
C TRP A 56 -14.90 -9.26 -1.82
N ALA A 57 -15.30 -8.50 -0.80
CA ALA A 57 -15.52 -7.06 -0.89
C ALA A 57 -15.04 -6.36 0.39
N LEU A 58 -14.21 -5.34 0.23
CA LEU A 58 -13.67 -4.52 1.30
C LEU A 58 -14.21 -3.09 1.18
N ARG A 59 -14.84 -2.59 2.25
CA ARG A 59 -15.35 -1.20 2.29
C ARG A 59 -14.27 -0.26 2.82
N LEU A 60 -13.89 0.73 2.01
CA LEU A 60 -12.87 1.73 2.32
C LEU A 60 -13.22 3.05 1.65
N GLN A 61 -13.19 4.14 2.40
CA GLN A 61 -13.43 5.48 1.85
C GLN A 61 -12.13 6.10 1.36
N GLY A 62 -12.22 6.91 0.30
CA GLY A 62 -11.09 7.72 -0.17
C GLY A 62 -10.07 6.95 -1.00
N LEU A 63 -10.45 5.80 -1.56
CA LEU A 63 -9.62 5.06 -2.50
C LEU A 63 -9.62 5.80 -3.84
N ARG A 64 -8.49 6.42 -4.16
CA ARG A 64 -8.30 7.26 -5.35
C ARG A 64 -7.17 6.81 -6.26
N SER A 65 -6.27 5.98 -5.74
CA SER A 65 -5.15 5.44 -6.51
C SER A 65 -5.43 4.01 -6.96
N GLN A 66 -4.79 3.62 -8.07
CA GLN A 66 -4.73 2.22 -8.48
C GLN A 66 -4.10 1.36 -7.37
N PRO A 67 -4.74 0.23 -6.98
CA PRO A 67 -4.12 -0.79 -6.15
C PRO A 67 -2.83 -1.32 -6.79
N THR A 68 -1.73 -1.34 -6.05
CA THR A 68 -0.46 -1.90 -6.53
C THR A 68 -0.41 -3.40 -6.22
N PRO A 69 -0.36 -4.29 -7.23
CA PRO A 69 -0.31 -5.72 -7.00
C PRO A 69 1.06 -6.20 -6.50
N GLY A 70 1.12 -7.22 -5.64
CA GLY A 70 2.36 -7.87 -5.21
C GLY A 70 2.09 -9.10 -4.34
N TYR A 71 3.09 -9.94 -4.11
CA TYR A 71 2.99 -11.13 -3.24
C TYR A 71 3.48 -10.80 -1.83
N PHE A 72 2.60 -10.53 -0.88
CA PHE A 72 3.01 -10.14 0.48
C PHE A 72 2.94 -11.30 1.47
N THR A 73 1.94 -12.16 1.33
CA THR A 73 1.72 -13.34 2.17
C THR A 73 2.43 -14.59 1.61
N ASP A 74 2.41 -15.68 2.38
CA ASP A 74 3.03 -16.97 2.02
C ASP A 74 2.09 -17.89 1.21
N ASP A 75 0.93 -17.40 0.80
CA ASP A 75 -0.12 -18.22 0.16
C ASP A 75 -0.04 -18.26 -1.37
N GLN A 76 0.91 -17.52 -1.97
CA GLN A 76 1.11 -17.37 -3.42
C GLN A 76 -0.06 -16.68 -4.15
N THR A 77 -0.95 -16.02 -3.40
CA THR A 77 -2.01 -15.17 -3.94
C THR A 77 -1.47 -13.75 -4.15
N LEU A 78 -2.00 -13.05 -5.16
CA LEU A 78 -1.63 -11.67 -5.42
C LEU A 78 -2.37 -10.74 -4.46
N ASP A 79 -1.63 -10.05 -3.62
CA ASP A 79 -2.09 -9.03 -2.67
C ASP A 79 -2.06 -7.62 -3.28
N PHE A 80 -2.63 -6.66 -2.56
CA PHE A 80 -2.82 -5.30 -3.04
C PHE A 80 -2.39 -4.26 -2.01
N LEU A 81 -1.39 -3.45 -2.37
CA LEU A 81 -1.12 -2.22 -1.63
C LEU A 81 -2.10 -1.14 -2.07
N LEU A 82 -2.84 -0.61 -1.09
CA LEU A 82 -3.77 0.49 -1.25
C LEU A 82 -3.25 1.74 -0.55
N GLN A 83 -3.69 2.88 -1.07
CA GLN A 83 -3.36 4.19 -0.55
C GLN A 83 -4.64 5.03 -0.47
N ILE A 84 -4.95 5.52 0.73
CA ILE A 84 -6.11 6.39 0.96
C ILE A 84 -5.70 7.65 1.71
N GLN A 85 -6.46 8.73 1.48
CA GLN A 85 -6.36 9.92 2.32
C GLN A 85 -7.01 9.63 3.69
N ASP A 86 -6.33 9.95 4.77
CA ASP A 86 -6.76 9.64 6.14
C ASP A 86 -6.68 10.89 7.03
N GLY A 87 -7.48 11.89 6.67
CA GLY A 87 -7.45 13.22 7.28
C GLY A 87 -6.61 14.22 6.47
N VAL A 88 -6.54 15.46 6.95
CA VAL A 88 -5.83 16.55 6.27
C VAL A 88 -4.32 16.29 6.32
N GLY A 89 -3.68 16.18 5.16
CA GLY A 89 -2.23 15.98 5.07
C GLY A 89 -1.71 14.61 5.49
N MET A 90 -2.61 13.67 5.79
CA MET A 90 -2.25 12.33 6.27
C MET A 90 -2.69 11.28 5.25
N LYS A 91 -1.81 10.34 4.98
CA LYS A 91 -2.06 9.22 4.07
C LYS A 91 -1.96 7.90 4.82
N LYS A 92 -2.84 6.98 4.49
CA LYS A 92 -2.81 5.61 5.00
C LYS A 92 -2.49 4.65 3.87
N MET A 93 -1.41 3.90 4.05
CA MET A 93 -0.99 2.80 3.21
C MET A 93 -1.47 1.50 3.86
N MET A 94 -1.94 0.53 3.09
CA MET A 94 -2.35 -0.76 3.63
C MET A 94 -2.15 -1.87 2.61
N VAL A 95 -1.84 -3.07 3.08
CA VAL A 95 -1.83 -4.26 2.24
C VAL A 95 -3.10 -5.05 2.52
N VAL A 96 -3.83 -5.35 1.44
CA VAL A 96 -5.02 -6.20 1.45
C VAL A 96 -4.66 -7.54 0.88
N ASP A 97 -4.93 -8.58 1.65
CA ASP A 97 -4.74 -9.97 1.29
C ASP A 97 -5.65 -10.36 0.12
N GLY A 98 -5.06 -10.96 -0.91
CA GLY A 98 -5.73 -11.29 -2.15
C GLY A 98 -6.73 -12.44 -2.03
N ASP A 99 -6.54 -13.33 -1.06
CA ASP A 99 -7.42 -14.47 -0.83
C ASP A 99 -8.66 -14.09 -0.02
N SER A 100 -8.46 -13.42 1.13
CA SER A 100 -9.56 -13.09 2.05
C SER A 100 -10.16 -11.70 1.87
N GLY A 101 -9.44 -10.76 1.23
CA GLY A 101 -9.80 -9.35 1.19
C GLY A 101 -9.57 -8.61 2.52
N SER A 102 -8.87 -9.23 3.48
CA SER A 102 -8.58 -8.64 4.79
C SER A 102 -7.38 -7.70 4.74
N ILE A 103 -7.36 -6.68 5.60
CA ILE A 103 -6.18 -5.82 5.76
C ILE A 103 -5.16 -6.53 6.64
N VAL A 104 -4.02 -6.91 6.07
CA VAL A 104 -2.93 -7.63 6.77
C VAL A 104 -1.82 -6.69 7.26
N TRP A 105 -1.75 -5.49 6.70
CA TRP A 105 -0.80 -4.46 7.13
C TRP A 105 -1.38 -3.07 6.92
N SER A 106 -1.02 -2.11 7.78
CA SER A 106 -1.33 -0.70 7.53
C SER A 106 -0.36 0.25 8.23
N TYR A 107 -0.13 1.40 7.61
CA TYR A 107 0.73 2.47 8.10
C TYR A 107 0.15 3.83 7.76
N ARG A 108 0.36 4.82 8.65
CA ARG A 108 -0.09 6.20 8.47
C ARG A 108 1.12 7.12 8.49
N ALA A 109 1.23 7.99 7.50
CA ALA A 109 2.29 8.99 7.43
C ALA A 109 1.76 10.34 6.93
N PRO A 110 2.40 11.45 7.33
CA PRO A 110 2.21 12.73 6.66
C PRO A 110 2.55 12.59 5.16
N CYS A 111 1.67 13.13 4.32
CA CYS A 111 1.82 13.15 2.87
C CYS A 111 0.79 14.12 2.29
N HIS A 112 1.26 15.30 1.90
CA HIS A 112 0.46 16.33 1.24
C HIS A 112 0.30 16.10 -0.28
N MET A 113 1.00 15.12 -0.85
CA MET A 113 0.81 14.74 -2.25
C MET A 113 -0.56 14.07 -2.48
N LYS A 114 -1.36 14.67 -3.38
CA LYS A 114 -2.69 14.16 -3.75
C LYS A 114 -2.65 12.76 -4.36
N GLU A 115 -1.67 12.51 -5.21
CA GLU A 115 -1.43 11.22 -5.85
C GLU A 115 0.06 10.92 -5.74
N THR A 116 0.40 9.79 -5.12
CA THR A 116 1.78 9.30 -5.12
C THR A 116 1.83 7.93 -5.76
N PRO A 117 2.79 7.71 -6.68
CA PRO A 117 2.97 6.40 -7.26
C PRO A 117 3.41 5.43 -6.16
N ALA A 118 2.92 4.20 -6.25
CA ALA A 118 3.46 3.07 -5.53
C ALA A 118 3.73 1.94 -6.52
N THR A 119 4.76 1.16 -6.24
CA THR A 119 5.16 0.03 -7.07
C THR A 119 5.54 -1.14 -6.18
N SER A 120 5.58 -2.33 -6.76
CA SER A 120 6.10 -3.52 -6.12
C SER A 120 7.28 -4.07 -6.93
N ALA A 121 8.13 -4.85 -6.27
CA ALA A 121 9.19 -5.60 -6.91
C ALA A 121 9.29 -6.98 -6.26
N VAL A 122 9.37 -8.02 -7.09
CA VAL A 122 9.51 -9.40 -6.62
C VAL A 122 10.95 -9.63 -6.16
N THR A 123 11.10 -10.20 -4.96
CA THR A 123 12.37 -10.57 -4.34
C THR A 123 12.74 -12.01 -4.69
N SER A 124 13.97 -12.41 -4.36
CA SER A 124 14.48 -13.76 -4.67
C SER A 124 13.74 -14.89 -3.95
N ASP A 125 13.03 -14.59 -2.87
CA ASP A 125 12.16 -15.51 -2.13
C ASP A 125 10.72 -15.54 -2.67
N GLN A 126 10.48 -14.97 -3.85
CA GLN A 126 9.17 -14.90 -4.54
C GLN A 126 8.11 -14.06 -3.83
N LYS A 127 8.47 -13.36 -2.75
CA LYS A 127 7.62 -12.33 -2.16
C LYS A 127 7.84 -11.00 -2.88
N SER A 128 7.05 -10.00 -2.58
CA SER A 128 7.14 -8.67 -3.17
C SER A 128 7.33 -7.62 -2.09
N VAL A 129 8.33 -6.78 -2.29
CA VAL A 129 8.45 -5.54 -1.54
C VAL A 129 7.54 -4.49 -2.15
N PHE A 130 6.99 -3.62 -1.31
CA PHE A 130 6.23 -2.46 -1.77
C PHE A 130 7.03 -1.19 -1.55
N LEU A 131 7.04 -0.32 -2.56
CA LEU A 131 7.66 0.99 -2.50
C LEU A 131 6.60 2.08 -2.67
N PHE A 132 6.63 3.08 -1.80
CA PHE A 132 5.70 4.21 -1.83
C PHE A 132 6.34 5.49 -1.30
N TRP A 133 5.86 6.64 -1.76
CA TRP A 133 6.31 7.94 -1.29
C TRP A 133 5.44 8.46 -0.14
N ALA A 134 6.09 9.00 0.88
CA ALA A 134 5.49 9.78 1.96
C ALA A 134 6.49 10.83 2.46
N GLU A 135 6.06 11.73 3.35
CA GLU A 135 6.99 12.71 3.92
C GLU A 135 7.97 12.03 4.88
N GLY A 136 9.20 12.55 4.90
CA GLY A 136 10.23 12.13 5.82
C GLY A 136 9.83 12.44 7.27
N LEU A 137 10.12 11.51 8.19
CA LEU A 137 9.95 11.74 9.61
C LEU A 137 11.05 12.69 10.10
N SER A 138 10.81 14.00 10.07
CA SER A 138 11.78 14.98 10.58
C SER A 138 11.92 14.87 12.09
N ALA A 139 13.11 14.52 12.56
CA ALA A 139 13.47 14.54 13.99
C ALA A 139 13.80 15.96 14.52
N ALA A 140 13.58 17.02 13.72
CA ALA A 140 13.98 18.37 14.08
C ALA A 140 12.92 19.09 14.95
N SER A 141 13.38 19.51 16.12
CA SER A 141 12.71 20.37 17.12
C SER A 141 11.87 21.51 16.50
N PRO A 142 10.73 21.90 17.11
CA PRO A 142 9.86 22.98 16.62
C PRO A 142 10.44 24.41 16.82
N ASN A 143 11.77 24.55 16.80
CA ASN A 143 12.44 25.84 17.00
C ASN A 143 13.26 26.19 15.75
N SER A 144 12.57 26.50 14.66
CA SER A 144 13.12 27.35 13.62
C SER A 144 12.08 28.41 13.31
N ASP A 145 12.42 29.66 13.58
CA ASP A 145 11.60 30.83 13.37
C ASP A 145 10.91 30.77 11.99
N ILE A 146 9.59 30.54 12.02
CA ILE A 146 8.76 30.48 10.83
C ILE A 146 8.65 31.90 10.28
N ILE A 147 9.39 32.19 9.22
CA ILE A 147 9.06 33.30 8.32
C ILE A 147 7.73 32.95 7.66
N LEU A 148 6.69 33.68 8.02
CA LEU A 148 5.35 33.59 7.45
C LEU A 148 5.41 33.85 5.94
N GLY A 149 5.31 32.79 5.12
CA GLY A 149 5.14 32.93 3.67
C GLY A 149 5.71 31.83 2.79
N THR A 150 6.55 30.93 3.32
CA THR A 150 7.13 29.83 2.53
C THR A 150 7.00 28.51 3.29
N GLU A 151 6.01 27.70 2.90
CA GLU A 151 5.96 26.29 3.28
C GLU A 151 7.32 25.66 2.93
N PRO A 152 8.05 25.05 3.88
CA PRO A 152 9.28 24.36 3.57
C PRO A 152 8.97 23.29 2.51
N PRO A 153 9.85 23.04 1.52
CA PRO A 153 9.62 21.98 0.55
C PRO A 153 9.46 20.68 1.33
N SER A 154 8.25 20.13 1.32
CA SER A 154 7.93 18.83 1.92
C SER A 154 8.93 17.81 1.37
N LEU A 155 9.88 17.38 2.21
CA LEU A 155 10.88 16.39 1.85
C LEU A 155 10.17 15.04 1.79
N HIS A 156 9.91 14.58 0.56
CA HIS A 156 9.31 13.28 0.32
C HIS A 156 10.39 12.22 0.23
N HIS A 157 10.23 11.14 0.98
CA HIS A 157 11.14 10.01 1.05
C HIS A 157 10.48 8.78 0.41
N LEU A 158 11.29 7.91 -0.15
CA LEU A 158 10.83 6.63 -0.69
C LEU A 158 10.90 5.60 0.43
N TYR A 159 9.75 5.02 0.79
CA TYR A 159 9.69 3.97 1.78
C TYR A 159 9.61 2.60 1.13
N LEU A 160 10.26 1.61 1.74
CA LEU A 160 10.16 0.20 1.37
C LEU A 160 9.56 -0.60 2.53
N LEU A 161 8.52 -1.37 2.21
CA LEU A 161 7.90 -2.37 3.07
C LEU A 161 8.30 -3.77 2.60
N HIS A 162 8.93 -4.55 3.48
CA HIS A 162 9.33 -5.92 3.19
C HIS A 162 8.42 -6.93 3.92
N PRO A 163 7.89 -7.95 3.23
CA PRO A 163 6.95 -8.91 3.82
C PRO A 163 7.54 -9.77 4.95
N ALA A 164 8.84 -10.08 4.91
CA ALA A 164 9.52 -10.77 6.01
C ALA A 164 9.67 -9.92 7.29
N PHE A 165 9.57 -8.59 7.18
CA PHE A 165 9.71 -7.66 8.30
C PHE A 165 8.61 -6.60 8.24
N PRO A 166 7.32 -6.98 8.34
CA PRO A 166 6.20 -6.08 8.09
C PRO A 166 6.07 -4.99 9.18
N SER A 167 6.68 -5.20 10.35
CA SER A 167 6.80 -4.19 11.39
C SER A 167 7.89 -3.15 11.10
N ILE A 168 8.74 -3.34 10.09
CA ILE A 168 9.85 -2.44 9.78
C ILE A 168 9.61 -1.76 8.43
N LEU A 169 9.63 -0.43 8.43
CA LEU A 169 9.66 0.39 7.22
C LEU A 169 11.05 0.99 7.02
N LEU A 170 11.59 0.81 5.82
CA LEU A 170 12.89 1.37 5.44
C LEU A 170 12.68 2.69 4.72
N ASP A 171 13.37 3.73 5.17
CA ASP A 171 13.43 5.05 4.56
C ASP A 171 14.65 5.13 3.63
N LEU A 172 14.39 5.30 2.33
CA LEU A 172 15.36 5.43 1.25
C LEU A 172 15.45 6.91 0.82
N ALA A 173 16.11 7.73 1.66
CA ALA A 173 16.37 9.13 1.34
C ALA A 173 17.48 9.27 0.26
N ASN A 174 17.38 10.32 -0.60
CA ASN A 174 18.32 10.60 -1.70
C ASN A 174 19.70 11.12 -1.25
N THR A 175 20.10 10.84 -0.02
CA THR A 175 21.44 11.13 0.48
C THR A 175 22.28 9.87 0.39
N THR A 176 23.53 9.98 -0.04
CA THR A 176 24.50 8.86 -0.14
C THR A 176 24.87 8.22 1.22
N GLY A 177 24.11 8.49 2.28
CA GLY A 177 24.33 8.05 3.65
C GLY A 177 23.06 7.53 4.33
N THR A 178 23.28 6.47 5.12
CA THR A 178 22.42 5.87 6.16
C THR A 178 20.94 5.62 5.82
N VAL A 179 20.61 4.37 5.47
CA VAL A 179 19.22 3.87 5.43
C VAL A 179 18.67 3.86 6.86
N THR A 180 17.53 4.52 7.09
CA THR A 180 16.89 4.56 8.41
C THR A 180 15.75 3.53 8.44
N ALA A 181 15.67 2.75 9.51
CA ALA A 181 14.59 1.79 9.73
C ALA A 181 13.70 2.27 10.88
N SER A 182 12.38 2.26 10.68
CA SER A 182 11.40 2.62 11.71
C SER A 182 10.44 1.47 11.95
N GLU A 183 10.10 1.23 13.22
CA GLU A 183 9.08 0.24 13.56
C GLU A 183 7.67 0.84 13.37
N GLY A 184 6.89 0.29 12.45
CA GLY A 184 5.49 0.63 12.23
C GLY A 184 4.60 -0.14 13.21
N GLN A 185 4.04 0.55 14.19
CA GLN A 185 3.06 -0.02 15.12
C GLN A 185 1.64 0.20 14.55
N GLN A 186 0.78 -0.82 14.62
CA GLN A 186 -0.56 -0.78 14.08
C GLN A 186 -1.40 0.32 14.77
N GLY A 187 -1.80 1.35 14.00
CA GLY A 187 -2.70 2.42 14.47
C GLY A 187 -2.02 3.62 15.14
N GLN A 188 -0.69 3.70 15.17
CA GLN A 188 0.03 4.80 15.83
C GLN A 188 1.20 5.32 14.99
N ALA A 189 1.58 6.59 15.16
CA ALA A 189 2.73 7.17 14.49
C ALA A 189 4.03 6.42 14.90
N PRO A 190 4.96 6.14 13.97
CA PRO A 190 6.16 5.37 14.26
C PRO A 190 7.06 6.09 15.25
N LYS A 191 7.78 5.32 16.06
CA LYS A 191 8.85 5.81 16.93
C LYS A 191 10.18 5.48 16.26
N ALA A 192 10.97 6.51 15.94
CA ALA A 192 12.29 6.30 15.35
C ALA A 192 13.17 5.50 16.32
N ILE A 193 13.70 4.37 15.87
CA ILE A 193 14.67 3.58 16.63
C ILE A 193 16.04 3.82 15.99
N GLN A 194 16.88 4.60 16.66
CA GLN A 194 18.31 4.65 16.31
C GLN A 194 18.94 3.31 16.71
N GLN A 195 19.24 2.46 15.74
CA GLN A 195 20.06 1.27 15.99
C GLN A 195 21.55 1.61 15.79
N PRO A 196 22.43 1.21 16.72
CA PRO A 196 23.87 1.42 16.57
C PRO A 196 24.47 0.56 15.45
N TRP A 197 25.52 1.11 14.85
CA TRP A 197 26.30 0.71 13.65
C TRP A 197 26.88 -0.71 13.55
N TRP A 198 26.40 -1.71 14.29
CA TRP A 198 26.77 -3.10 14.05
C TRP A 198 25.57 -4.03 14.24
N SER A 199 24.95 -4.43 13.14
CA SER A 199 24.32 -5.76 12.95
C SER A 199 23.68 -5.82 11.57
N ALA A 200 24.53 -6.00 10.55
CA ALA A 200 24.12 -6.57 9.27
C ALA A 200 25.34 -7.31 8.70
N SER A 201 25.66 -8.47 9.28
CA SER A 201 26.51 -9.45 8.61
C SER A 201 25.61 -10.36 7.78
N LEU A 202 25.55 -10.12 6.47
CA LEU A 202 25.22 -11.17 5.52
C LEU A 202 26.38 -12.16 5.52
N VAL A 203 26.22 -13.26 6.25
CA VAL A 203 27.14 -14.41 6.17
C VAL A 203 26.85 -15.13 4.86
N TYR A 204 27.67 -14.90 3.84
CA TYR A 204 27.80 -15.81 2.70
C TYR A 204 28.77 -16.94 3.10
N GLY A 205 28.23 -18.11 3.46
CA GLY A 205 28.89 -19.40 3.23
C GLY A 205 28.19 -20.02 2.01
N GLY A 206 28.83 -20.51 0.97
CA GLY A 206 30.11 -21.19 0.88
C GLY A 206 29.82 -22.59 0.33
N HIS A 207 30.04 -22.78 -0.98
CA HIS A 207 30.63 -23.95 -1.62
C HIS A 207 30.95 -23.61 -3.08
#